data_AF-A0A3B0T195-F1
#
_entry.id   AF-A0A3B0T195-F1
#
_cell.length_a   1.000
_cell.length_b   1.000
_cell.length_c   1.000
_cell.angle_alpha   90.00
_cell.angle_beta   90.00
_cell.angle_gamma   90.00
#
_symmetry.space_group_name_H-M   'P 1'
#
loop_
_entity.id
_entity.type
_entity.pdbx_description
1 polymer ?
#
loop_
_entity_poly.entity_id
_entity_poly.type
_entity_poly.pdbx_seq_one_letter_code
_entity_poly.pdbx_strand_id
1 'polypeptide(L)' 'MVLNGEEIVTFSVNDKAWNAKVATSKFADWEGFGKFTTGKIGLQDHGDIVSFRNIKIKEL' A
#
# COMPACT_ATOMS: atom_id res chain seq x y z
N MET A 1 3.76 -3.08 -7.97
CA MET A 1 2.32 -3.01 -8.28
C MET A 1 2.13 -3.44 -9.72
N VAL A 2 1.26 -4.42 -9.96
CA VAL A 2 0.91 -4.91 -11.30
C VAL A 2 -0.56 -4.63 -11.55
N LEU A 3 -0.89 -4.13 -12.74
CA LEU A 3 -2.26 -3.90 -13.20
C LEU A 3 -2.40 -4.42 -14.63
N ASN A 4 -3.42 -5.25 -14.88
CA ASN A 4 -3.65 -5.89 -16.19
C ASN A 4 -2.42 -6.64 -16.76
N GLY A 5 -1.57 -7.18 -15.89
CA GLY A 5 -0.37 -7.94 -16.27
C GLY A 5 0.90 -7.10 -16.45
N GLU A 6 0.82 -5.77 -16.36
CA GLU A 6 1.96 -4.87 -16.54
C GLU A 6 2.47 -4.34 -15.19
N GLU A 7 3.80 -4.30 -15.00
CA GLU A 7 4.40 -3.65 -13.83
C GLU A 7 4.30 -2.13 -13.98
N ILE A 8 3.59 -1.48 -13.04
CA ILE A 8 3.40 -0.03 -13.07
C ILE A 8 4.37 0.68 -12.13
N VAL A 9 4.69 0.08 -10.97
CA VAL A 9 5.56 0.69 -9.95
C VAL A 9 6.27 -0.38 -9.13
N THR A 10 7.57 -0.19 -8.88
CA THR A 10 8.35 -0.91 -7.87
C THR A 10 9.20 0.06 -7.05
N PHE A 11 9.29 -0.16 -5.73
CA PHE A 11 10.14 0.64 -4.84
C PHE A 11 10.42 -0.11 -3.53
N SER A 12 11.53 0.24 -2.89
CA SER A 12 11.87 -0.23 -1.55
C SER A 12 11.10 0.55 -0.48
N VAL A 13 10.63 -0.17 0.54
CA VAL A 13 10.07 0.39 1.77
C VAL A 13 11.06 0.24 2.92
N ASN A 14 10.82 0.94 4.03
CA ASN A 14 11.64 0.88 5.25
C ASN A 14 13.09 1.38 5.10
N ASP A 15 13.36 2.22 4.10
CA ASP A 15 14.66 2.88 3.92
C ASP A 15 14.55 4.42 4.09
N LYS A 16 15.70 5.10 3.99
CA LYS A 16 15.76 6.57 4.10
C LYS A 16 14.93 7.27 3.02
N ALA A 17 14.87 6.70 1.82
CA ALA A 17 14.13 7.28 0.71
C ALA A 17 12.61 7.19 0.95
N TRP A 18 12.13 6.06 1.49
CA TRP A 18 10.76 5.88 1.93
C TRP A 18 10.39 6.88 3.03
N ASN A 19 11.22 7.02 4.06
CA ASN A 19 10.97 7.96 5.15
C ASN A 19 10.84 9.41 4.66
N ALA A 20 11.69 9.82 3.70
CA ALA A 20 11.59 11.15 3.08
C ALA A 20 10.29 11.33 2.28
N LYS A 21 9.81 10.29 1.59
CA LYS A 21 8.52 10.31 0.89
C LYS A 21 7.35 10.43 1.87
N VAL A 22 7.37 9.68 2.98
CA VAL A 22 6.31 9.74 4.01
C VAL A 22 6.26 11.13 4.64
N ALA A 23 7.42 11.70 4.99
CA ALA A 23 7.53 13.02 5.62
C ALA A 23 6.98 14.18 4.75
N THR A 24 6.87 13.99 3.44
CA THR A 24 6.32 14.98 2.49
C THR A 24 4.92 14.61 1.99
N SER A 25 4.31 13.57 2.55
CA SER A 25 2.98 13.09 2.16
C SER A 25 1.89 13.55 3.13
N LYS A 26 0.63 13.32 2.77
CA LYS A 26 -0.52 13.52 3.67
C LYS A 26 -0.50 12.66 4.94
N PHE A 27 0.42 11.69 5.03
CA PHE A 27 0.59 10.78 6.17
C PHE A 27 1.77 11.19 7.08
N ALA A 28 2.38 12.36 6.86
CA ALA A 28 3.56 12.81 7.60
C ALA A 28 3.35 12.79 9.13
N ASP A 29 2.15 13.14 9.59
CA ASP A 29 1.80 13.23 11.01
C ASP A 29 1.24 11.91 11.58
N TRP A 30 1.16 10.84 10.78
CA TRP A 30 0.59 9.56 11.22
C TRP A 30 1.67 8.69 11.84
N GLU A 31 1.71 8.65 13.17
CA GLU A 31 2.64 7.80 13.90
C GLU A 31 2.46 6.33 13.49
N GLY A 32 3.55 5.70 13.05
CA GLY A 32 3.56 4.28 12.65
C GLY A 32 3.15 4.00 11.20
N PHE A 33 2.79 5.02 10.41
CA PHE A 33 2.40 4.82 9.01
C PHE A 33 3.50 4.11 8.22
N GLY A 34 3.16 2.95 7.65
CA GLY A 34 4.06 2.17 6.79
C GLY A 34 5.33 1.64 7.48
N LYS A 35 5.36 1.52 8.82
CA LYS A 35 6.54 1.02 9.56
C LYS A 35 6.52 -0.48 9.85
N PHE A 36 5.34 -1.10 9.90
CA PHE A 36 5.20 -2.52 10.22
C PHE A 36 5.28 -3.38 8.96
N THR A 37 5.99 -4.50 9.04
CA THR A 37 6.14 -5.47 7.93
C THR A 37 5.04 -6.53 7.91
N THR A 38 4.22 -6.58 8.95
CA THR A 38 3.04 -7.46 9.06
C THR A 38 1.79 -6.62 9.35
N GLY A 39 0.62 -7.11 8.93
CA GLY A 39 -0.62 -6.36 9.07
C GLY A 39 -1.82 -7.07 8.46
N LYS A 40 -2.91 -6.33 8.29
CA LYS A 40 -4.13 -6.79 7.62
C LYS A 40 -4.18 -6.26 6.19
N ILE A 41 -4.86 -6.98 5.30
CA ILE A 41 -5.23 -6.49 3.97
C ILE A 41 -6.61 -5.84 4.08
N GLY A 42 -6.75 -4.61 3.59
CA GLY A 42 -8.02 -3.85 3.62
C GLY A 42 -8.53 -3.53 2.21
N LEU A 43 -9.85 -3.62 2.02
CA LEU A 43 -10.56 -3.07 0.87
C LEU A 43 -11.35 -1.86 1.37
N GLN A 44 -11.14 -0.70 0.76
CA GLN A 44 -11.78 0.54 1.20
C GLN A 44 -13.07 0.78 0.41
N ASP A 45 -14.11 1.20 1.14
CA ASP A 45 -15.29 1.86 0.60
C ASP A 45 -15.17 3.36 0.93
N HIS A 46 -15.41 4.21 -0.07
CA HIS A 46 -15.39 5.67 0.08
C HIS A 46 -16.65 6.31 -0.52
N GLY A 47 -17.78 5.60 -0.49
CA GLY A 47 -19.10 6.11 -0.85
C GLY A 47 -19.57 5.78 -2.28
N ASP A 48 -18.76 5.06 -3.05
CA ASP A 48 -19.07 4.65 -4.43
C ASP A 48 -19.18 3.12 -4.55
N ILE A 49 -20.03 2.65 -5.47
CA ILE A 49 -20.23 1.21 -5.69
C ILE A 49 -19.02 0.62 -6.42
N VAL A 50 -18.33 -0.31 -5.74
CA VAL A 50 -17.23 -1.11 -6.30
C VAL A 50 -17.50 -2.60 -6.04
N SER A 51 -17.19 -3.46 -7.02
CA SER A 51 -17.36 -4.91 -6.91
C SER A 51 -16.01 -5.63 -7.06
N PHE A 52 -15.72 -6.55 -6.14
CA PHE A 52 -14.49 -7.35 -6.14
C PHE A 52 -14.80 -8.84 -6.32
N ARG A 53 -13.94 -9.55 -7.05
CA ARG A 53 -13.97 -11.01 -7.16
C ARG A 53 -12.55 -11.55 -7.38
N ASN A 54 -12.35 -12.85 -7.19
CA ASN A 54 -11.07 -13.53 -7.41
C ASN A 54 -9.90 -12.99 -6.57
N ILE A 55 -10.16 -12.60 -5.31
CA ILE A 55 -9.11 -12.19 -4.37
C ILE A 55 -8.37 -13.45 -3.91
N LYS A 56 -7.07 -13.53 -4.22
CA LYS A 56 -6.21 -14.69 -3.91
C LYS A 56 -4.94 -14.19 -3.22
N ILE A 57 -4.42 -14.98 -2.29
CA ILE A 57 -3.18 -14.67 -1.55
C ILE A 57 -2.23 -15.86 -1.62
N LYS A 58 -0.94 -15.57 -1.73
CA LYS A 58 0.15 -16.52 -1.57
C LYS A 58 1.10 -15.96 -0.50
N GLU A 59 1.32 -16.71 0.55
CA GLU A 59 2.35 -16.39 1.55
C GLU A 59 3.74 -16.65 0.97
N LEU A 60 4.71 -15.78 1.29
CA LEU A 60 6.07 -15.78 0.73
C LEU A 60 7.11 -16.14 1.80
#